data_AF-A0A7C5JIE6-F1
#
_entry.id   AF-A0A7C5JIE6-F1
#
_cell.length_a   1.000
_cell.length_b   1.000
_cell.length_c   1.000
_cell.angle_alpha   90.00
_cell.angle_beta   90.00
_cell.angle_gamma   90.00
#
_symmetry.space_group_name_H-M   'P 1'
#
loop_
_entity.id
_entity.type
_entity.pdbx_description
1 polymer ?
#
loop_
_entity_poly.entity_id
_entity_poly.type
_entity_poly.pdbx_seq_one_letter_code
_entity_poly.pdbx_strand_id
1 'polypeptide(L)'
;MRIFSTEIEYSFVPKQVYKNQVFPISFLSRSSLNGHIIFKFAGDKSPVLKTPVIINDGAKTFYTFYFKTDNPLFQIPSVTIDINGKDTILDSIEIPVKELPKRDNFSGVIASGLKIKSYQASVYDEKTNLVAMLIEAHDANLEDIYIPDALKDGIENIKRTGSRIEGNYYIVLPA
;
A
#
# COMPACT_ATOMS: atom_id res chain seq x y z
N MET A 1 11.67 39.95 -5.63
CA MET A 1 11.18 38.81 -4.85
C MET A 1 10.73 37.74 -5.83
N ARG A 2 11.56 36.74 -6.14
CA ARG A 2 11.19 35.63 -7.04
C ARG A 2 10.55 34.55 -6.19
N ILE A 3 9.24 34.36 -6.36
CA ILE A 3 8.51 33.23 -5.82
C ILE A 3 8.91 32.04 -6.70
N PHE A 4 9.75 31.14 -6.20
CA PHE A 4 9.92 29.84 -6.84
C PHE A 4 8.66 29.04 -6.52
N SER A 5 7.75 28.88 -7.47
CA SER A 5 6.69 27.88 -7.35
C SER A 5 7.38 26.53 -7.29
N THR A 6 7.21 25.78 -6.19
CA THR A 6 7.62 24.38 -6.13
C THR A 6 6.94 23.63 -7.27
N GLU A 7 7.71 23.12 -8.23
CA GLU A 7 7.18 22.43 -9.41
C GLU A 7 6.46 21.12 -9.04
N ILE A 8 6.79 20.58 -7.86
CA ILE A 8 6.16 19.42 -7.26
C ILE A 8 5.70 19.74 -5.85
N GLU A 9 4.52 19.26 -5.49
CA GLU A 9 3.93 19.40 -4.17
C GLU A 9 3.20 18.13 -3.74
N TYR A 10 2.86 18.01 -2.46
CA TYR A 10 1.92 16.98 -2.02
C TYR A 10 0.52 17.24 -2.59
N SER A 11 -0.05 16.25 -3.28
CA SER A 11 -1.44 16.29 -3.75
C SER A 11 -2.39 15.47 -2.89
N PHE A 12 -1.86 14.44 -2.22
CA PHE A 12 -2.62 13.67 -1.25
C PHE A 12 -1.72 13.16 -0.13
N VAL A 13 -2.11 13.46 1.11
CA VAL A 13 -1.55 12.90 2.34
C VAL A 13 -2.72 12.55 3.25
N PRO A 14 -2.85 11.29 3.72
CA PRO A 14 -3.91 10.95 4.65
C PRO A 14 -3.70 11.68 5.97
N LYS A 15 -4.78 12.20 6.56
CA LYS A 15 -4.74 12.88 7.87
C LYS A 15 -4.49 11.92 9.04
N GLN A 16 -4.79 10.64 8.83
CA GLN A 16 -4.64 9.56 9.79
C GLN A 16 -4.67 8.24 9.01
N VAL A 17 -3.95 7.23 9.51
CA VAL A 17 -4.00 5.85 9.01
C VAL A 17 -4.15 4.87 10.18
N TYR A 18 -4.38 3.59 9.87
CA TYR A 18 -4.38 2.52 10.87
C TYR A 18 -3.11 1.69 10.81
N LYS A 19 -2.75 1.09 11.95
CA LYS A 19 -1.62 0.16 12.05
C LYS A 19 -1.75 -0.93 10.98
N ASN A 20 -0.66 -1.19 10.25
CA ASN A 20 -0.58 -2.14 9.13
C ASN A 20 -1.46 -1.83 7.91
N GLN A 21 -2.20 -0.72 7.90
CA GLN A 21 -2.91 -0.29 6.70
C GLN A 21 -1.90 0.04 5.59
N VAL A 22 -2.22 -0.38 4.35
CA VAL A 22 -1.55 0.13 3.16
C VAL A 22 -2.26 1.42 2.73
N PHE A 23 -1.51 2.51 2.58
CA PHE A 23 -2.08 3.82 2.25
C PHE A 23 -1.27 4.57 1.18
N PRO A 24 -1.92 5.36 0.31
CA PRO A 24 -1.24 6.15 -0.70
C PRO A 24 -0.74 7.49 -0.14
N ILE A 25 0.39 7.95 -0.67
CA ILE A 25 0.83 9.35 -0.64
C ILE A 25 1.10 9.76 -2.08
N SER A 26 0.51 10.87 -2.50
CA SER A 26 0.61 11.35 -3.88
C SER A 26 1.29 12.71 -3.96
N PHE A 27 2.12 12.84 -4.98
CA PHE A 27 2.82 14.07 -5.35
C PHE A 27 2.29 14.55 -6.70
N LEU A 28 2.10 15.85 -6.87
CA LEU A 28 1.66 16.47 -8.11
C LEU A 28 2.78 17.29 -8.71
N SER A 29 3.13 17.00 -9.96
CA SER A 29 3.90 17.88 -10.85
C SER A 29 2.94 18.70 -11.71
N ARG A 30 3.09 20.03 -11.72
CA ARG A 30 2.20 20.95 -12.47
C ARG A 30 2.74 21.38 -13.85
N SER A 31 3.93 20.94 -14.20
CA SER A 31 4.53 21.15 -15.52
C SER A 31 4.70 19.82 -16.24
N SER A 32 4.68 19.88 -17.57
CA SER A 32 5.19 18.80 -18.43
C SER A 32 6.70 18.69 -18.21
N LEU A 33 7.11 18.13 -17.07
CA LEU A 33 8.49 17.81 -16.80
C LEU A 33 8.85 16.64 -17.70
N ASN A 34 9.43 16.93 -18.87
CA ASN A 34 10.08 15.95 -19.73
C ASN A 34 11.39 15.39 -19.11
N GLY A 35 11.60 15.61 -17.81
CA GLY A 35 12.81 15.27 -17.07
C GLY A 35 12.63 14.02 -16.20
N HIS A 36 13.76 13.39 -15.88
CA HIS A 36 13.81 12.27 -14.94
C HIS A 36 13.54 12.77 -13.52
N ILE A 37 12.36 12.49 -12.98
CA ILE A 37 12.03 12.75 -11.58
C ILE A 37 12.42 11.52 -10.76
N ILE A 38 13.38 11.70 -9.85
CA ILE A 38 13.83 10.64 -8.94
C ILE A 38 13.35 10.99 -7.53
N PHE A 39 12.56 10.10 -6.93
CA PHE A 39 12.14 10.19 -5.53
C PHE A 39 13.14 9.43 -4.67
N LYS A 40 13.85 10.13 -3.78
CA LYS A 40 14.70 9.52 -2.76
C LYS A 40 14.05 9.70 -1.40
N PHE A 41 13.66 8.58 -0.78
CA PHE A 41 13.10 8.56 0.57
C PHE A 41 14.24 8.31 1.57
N ALA A 42 14.41 9.20 2.54
CA ALA A 42 15.44 9.06 3.58
C ALA A 42 15.09 7.95 4.60
N GLY A 43 16.11 7.24 5.09
CA GLY A 43 16.01 6.25 6.16
C GLY A 43 15.40 4.90 5.74
N ASP A 44 14.96 4.12 6.72
CA ASP A 44 14.48 2.74 6.51
C ASP A 44 13.01 2.66 6.04
N LYS A 45 12.30 3.80 6.03
CA LYS A 45 10.90 3.89 5.62
C LYS A 45 10.81 3.96 4.10
N SER A 46 10.77 2.79 3.47
CA SER A 46 10.57 2.66 2.02
C SER A 46 9.10 2.40 1.67
N PRO A 47 8.62 2.88 0.52
CA PRO A 47 7.34 2.48 -0.02
C PRO A 47 7.24 0.95 -0.21
N VAL A 48 6.02 0.41 -0.09
CA VAL A 48 5.67 -0.98 -0.43
C VAL A 48 6.01 -1.29 -1.89
N LEU A 49 5.84 -0.31 -2.77
CA LEU A 49 6.25 -0.37 -4.18
C LEU A 49 7.38 0.62 -4.44
N LYS A 50 8.55 0.12 -4.86
CA LYS A 50 9.73 0.96 -5.13
C LYS A 50 9.48 2.03 -6.20
N THR A 51 8.56 1.78 -7.13
CA THR A 51 8.18 2.71 -8.18
C THR A 51 6.77 3.27 -7.94
N PRO A 52 6.55 4.56 -8.22
CA PRO A 52 5.22 5.14 -8.07
C PRO A 52 4.26 4.63 -9.14
N VAL A 53 2.98 4.65 -8.83
CA VAL A 53 1.93 4.69 -9.85
C VAL A 53 1.91 6.08 -10.44
N ILE A 54 2.05 6.17 -11.76
CA ILE A 54 2.10 7.44 -12.50
C ILE A 54 0.79 7.62 -13.26
N ILE A 55 0.10 8.74 -13.02
CA ILE A 55 -1.12 9.12 -13.74
C ILE A 55 -0.90 10.49 -14.37
N ASN A 56 -1.12 10.58 -15.69
CA ASN A 56 -1.08 11.83 -16.43
C ASN A 56 -2.50 12.36 -16.62
N ASP A 57 -2.72 13.62 -16.27
CA ASP A 57 -3.99 14.35 -16.40
C ASP A 57 -3.72 15.72 -17.03
N GLY A 58 -3.70 15.76 -18.37
CA GLY A 58 -3.34 16.96 -19.13
C GLY A 58 -1.90 17.41 -18.83
N ALA A 59 -1.76 18.62 -18.27
CA ALA A 59 -0.46 19.20 -17.89
C ALA A 59 0.02 18.76 -16.50
N LYS A 60 -0.75 17.90 -15.81
CA LYS A 60 -0.44 17.42 -14.46
C LYS A 60 0.01 15.97 -14.51
N THR A 61 1.02 15.66 -13.70
CA THR A 61 1.42 14.26 -13.47
C THR A 61 1.39 13.96 -11.98
N PHE A 62 0.71 12.88 -11.62
CA PHE A 62 0.61 12.39 -10.26
C PHE A 62 1.52 11.19 -10.07
N TYR A 63 2.35 11.24 -9.02
CA TYR A 63 3.21 10.14 -8.59
C TYR A 63 2.68 9.63 -7.26
N THR A 64 2.16 8.41 -7.22
CA THR A 64 1.58 7.83 -6.01
C THR A 64 2.41 6.66 -5.52
N PHE A 65 2.91 6.79 -4.29
CA PHE A 65 3.59 5.72 -3.57
C PHE A 65 2.68 5.15 -2.50
N TYR A 66 2.83 3.85 -2.23
CA TYR A 66 2.08 3.17 -1.19
C TYR A 66 3.00 2.85 -0.02
N PHE A 67 2.53 3.10 1.19
CA PHE A 67 3.28 2.86 2.42
C PHE A 67 2.48 1.97 3.35
N LYS A 68 3.19 1.35 4.29
CA LYS A 68 2.65 0.55 5.39
C LYS A 68 3.52 0.80 6.60
N THR A 69 2.91 0.91 7.78
CA THR A 69 3.67 1.08 9.02
C THR A 69 2.92 0.52 10.21
N ASP A 70 3.66 0.09 11.21
CA ASP A 70 3.18 -0.33 12.53
C ASP A 70 3.55 0.68 13.64
N ASN A 71 4.32 1.72 13.30
CA ASN A 71 4.75 2.77 14.20
C ASN A 71 3.58 3.73 14.50
N PRO A 72 3.34 4.13 15.76
CA PRO A 72 2.24 5.04 16.13
C PRO A 72 2.28 6.41 15.44
N LEU A 73 3.45 6.82 14.94
CA LEU A 73 3.61 8.06 14.17
C LEU A 73 4.39 7.77 12.89
N PHE A 74 3.70 7.87 11.76
CA PHE A 74 4.35 7.78 10.47
C PHE A 74 4.88 9.15 10.09
N GLN A 75 6.16 9.21 9.72
CA GLN A 75 6.79 10.42 9.24
C GLN A 75 7.11 10.18 7.79
N ILE A 76 6.53 10.96 6.88
CA ILE A 76 6.93 10.94 5.48
C ILE A 76 8.39 11.39 5.46
N PRO A 77 9.33 10.54 5.00
CA PRO A 77 10.72 10.94 4.98
C PRO A 77 10.90 12.08 3.97
N SER A 78 11.87 12.97 4.21
CA SER A 78 12.21 14.03 3.28
C SER A 78 12.43 13.43 1.89
N VAL A 79 11.73 14.00 0.91
CA VAL A 79 11.79 13.55 -0.48
C VAL A 79 12.70 14.52 -1.20
N THR A 80 13.89 14.05 -1.57
CA THR A 80 14.73 14.76 -2.54
C THR A 80 14.21 14.44 -3.91
N ILE A 81 13.82 15.48 -4.63
CA ILE A 81 13.34 15.39 -6.01
C ILE A 81 14.36 16.10 -6.89
N ASP A 82 15.09 15.31 -7.68
CA ASP A 82 15.96 15.84 -8.73
C ASP A 82 15.09 16.19 -9.95
N ILE A 83 15.11 17.46 -10.34
CA ILE A 83 14.51 17.95 -11.59
C ILE A 83 15.63 18.61 -12.39
N ASN A 84 16.13 17.90 -13.41
CA ASN A 84 17.19 18.39 -14.30
C ASN A 84 18.44 18.90 -13.55
N GLY A 85 18.85 18.21 -12.48
CA GLY A 85 20.03 18.53 -11.67
C GLY A 85 19.79 19.59 -10.58
N LYS A 86 18.52 19.96 -10.33
CA LYS A 86 18.14 20.80 -9.18
C LYS A 86 17.33 19.98 -8.20
N ASP A 87 17.82 19.93 -6.97
CA ASP A 87 17.12 19.27 -5.87
C ASP A 87 16.04 20.20 -5.30
N THR A 88 14.81 19.72 -5.29
CA THR A 88 13.75 20.25 -4.45
C THR A 88 13.54 19.31 -3.28
N ILE A 89 13.47 19.85 -2.07
CA ILE A 89 13.17 19.10 -0.86
C ILE A 89 11.75 19.45 -0.45
N LEU A 90 10.93 18.43 -0.25
CA LEU A 90 9.62 18.59 0.39
C LEU A 90 9.76 18.36 1.90
N ASP A 91 9.09 19.23 2.66
CA ASP A 91 9.06 19.14 4.12
C ASP A 91 8.42 17.83 4.57
N SER A 92 8.94 17.31 5.68
CA SER A 92 8.40 16.11 6.30
C SER A 92 7.01 16.40 6.89
N ILE A 93 6.09 15.44 6.73
CA ILE A 93 4.76 15.49 7.31
C ILE A 93 4.58 14.30 8.25
N GLU A 94 4.03 14.55 9.43
CA GLU A 94 3.64 13.53 10.38
C GLU A 94 2.19 13.10 10.16
N ILE A 95 1.97 11.78 10.19
CA ILE A 95 0.67 11.15 10.02
C ILE A 95 0.43 10.27 11.26
N PRO A 96 -0.57 10.61 12.08
CA PRO A 96 -0.97 9.77 13.21
C PRO A 96 -1.43 8.38 12.75
N VAL A 97 -0.97 7.35 13.46
CA VAL A 97 -1.34 5.96 13.21
C VAL A 97 -2.15 5.44 14.39
N LYS A 98 -3.38 4.99 14.12
CA LYS A 98 -4.28 4.45 15.15
C LYS A 98 -4.33 2.93 15.12
N GLU A 99 -4.59 2.34 16.27
CA GLU A 99 -4.96 0.93 16.32
C GLU A 99 -6.44 0.75 15.95
N LEU A 100 -6.74 -0.34 15.26
CA LEU A 100 -8.12 -0.77 15.10
C LEU A 100 -8.63 -1.38 16.42
N PRO A 101 -9.93 -1.21 16.74
CA PRO A 101 -10.54 -1.96 17.82
C PRO A 101 -10.33 -3.46 17.62
N LYS A 102 -9.90 -4.17 18.67
CA LYS A 102 -9.73 -5.62 18.63
C LYS A 102 -11.08 -6.29 18.35
N ARG A 103 -11.08 -7.26 17.45
CA ARG A 103 -12.22 -8.11 17.12
C ARG A 103 -11.73 -9.54 16.96
N ASP A 104 -12.46 -10.48 17.53
CA ASP A 104 -12.06 -11.90 17.53
C ASP A 104 -12.06 -12.51 16.13
N ASN A 105 -12.85 -11.94 15.21
CA ASN A 105 -13.00 -12.39 13.82
C ASN A 105 -12.25 -11.50 12.80
N PHE A 106 -11.22 -10.77 13.24
CA PHE A 106 -10.41 -9.96 12.34
C PHE A 106 -9.35 -10.81 11.65
N SER A 107 -9.30 -10.76 10.31
CA SER A 107 -8.37 -11.55 9.50
C SER A 107 -7.00 -10.93 9.31
N GLY A 108 -6.67 -9.85 10.04
CA GLY A 108 -5.45 -9.07 9.81
C GLY A 108 -5.50 -8.11 8.62
N VAL A 109 -6.48 -8.25 7.72
CA VAL A 109 -6.56 -7.47 6.46
C VAL A 109 -7.40 -6.19 6.63
N ILE A 110 -6.80 -5.07 6.27
CA ILE A 110 -7.42 -3.77 6.06
C ILE A 110 -7.37 -3.50 4.56
N ALA A 111 -8.51 -3.25 3.92
CA ALA A 111 -8.60 -3.01 2.48
C ALA A 111 -9.69 -1.97 2.19
N SER A 112 -9.53 -1.20 1.11
CA SER A 112 -10.61 -0.37 0.56
C SER A 112 -11.66 -1.21 -0.18
N GLY A 113 -11.27 -2.41 -0.65
CA GLY A 113 -12.16 -3.43 -1.17
C GLY A 113 -11.47 -4.79 -1.22
N LEU A 114 -12.24 -5.87 -1.01
CA LEU A 114 -11.76 -7.26 -1.11
C LEU A 114 -12.81 -8.10 -1.84
N LYS A 115 -12.34 -8.93 -2.77
CA LYS A 115 -13.18 -9.81 -3.59
C LYS A 115 -12.54 -11.19 -3.70
N ILE A 116 -13.35 -12.22 -3.45
CA ILE A 116 -13.01 -13.60 -3.82
C ILE A 116 -13.37 -13.77 -5.31
N LYS A 117 -12.38 -14.05 -6.15
CA LYS A 117 -12.53 -14.19 -7.61
C LYS A 117 -12.99 -15.59 -7.97
N SER A 118 -12.44 -16.59 -7.29
CA SER A 118 -12.83 -18.00 -7.39
C SER A 118 -12.46 -18.70 -6.10
N TYR A 119 -13.11 -19.83 -5.83
CA TYR A 119 -12.75 -20.71 -4.73
C TYR A 119 -12.99 -22.17 -5.11
N GLN A 120 -12.28 -23.05 -4.45
CA GLN A 120 -12.47 -24.50 -4.51
C GLN A 120 -12.31 -25.06 -3.10
N ALA A 121 -13.20 -25.99 -2.73
CA ALA A 121 -13.10 -26.75 -1.51
C ALA A 121 -12.93 -28.24 -1.86
N SER A 122 -12.05 -28.93 -1.13
CA SER A 122 -11.81 -30.36 -1.28
C SER A 122 -11.47 -30.99 0.06
N VAL A 123 -11.73 -32.29 0.19
CA VAL A 123 -11.19 -33.08 1.31
C VAL A 123 -9.66 -33.07 1.21
N TYR A 124 -8.98 -32.70 2.29
CA TYR A 124 -7.51 -32.70 2.35
C TYR A 124 -7.00 -34.04 2.91
N ASP A 125 -7.63 -34.48 4.01
CA ASP A 125 -7.46 -35.80 4.61
C ASP A 125 -8.77 -36.25 5.29
N GLU A 126 -8.75 -37.38 6.00
CA GLU A 126 -9.93 -37.95 6.67
C GLU A 126 -10.58 -37.02 7.73
N LYS A 127 -9.88 -35.97 8.19
CA LYS A 127 -10.30 -35.11 9.30
C LYS A 127 -10.38 -33.63 8.92
N THR A 128 -9.96 -33.26 7.71
CA THR A 128 -9.79 -31.86 7.32
C THR A 128 -10.20 -31.59 5.87
N ASN A 129 -10.68 -30.37 5.66
CA ASN A 129 -10.97 -29.80 4.35
C ASN A 129 -9.93 -28.74 4.00
N LEU A 130 -9.60 -28.63 2.72
CA LEU A 130 -8.81 -27.55 2.14
C LEU A 130 -9.73 -26.62 1.34
N VAL A 131 -9.66 -25.33 1.62
CA VAL A 131 -10.28 -24.27 0.83
C VAL A 131 -9.16 -23.46 0.18
N ALA A 132 -9.16 -23.40 -1.15
CA ALA A 132 -8.25 -22.56 -1.92
C ALA A 132 -9.06 -21.43 -2.59
N MET A 133 -8.57 -20.20 -2.52
CA MET A 133 -9.23 -19.00 -3.03
C MET A 133 -8.27 -18.14 -3.82
N LEU A 134 -8.72 -17.62 -4.96
CA LEU A 134 -8.08 -16.48 -5.60
C LEU A 134 -8.72 -15.21 -5.05
N ILE A 135 -7.93 -14.36 -4.38
CA ILE A 135 -8.39 -13.10 -3.78
C ILE A 135 -7.82 -11.93 -4.56
N GLU A 136 -8.64 -10.91 -4.75
CA GLU A 136 -8.27 -9.59 -5.27
C GLU A 136 -8.68 -8.54 -4.23
N ALA A 137 -7.80 -7.59 -3.93
CA ALA A 137 -8.08 -6.51 -3.00
C ALA A 137 -7.44 -5.19 -3.45
N HIS A 138 -7.90 -4.09 -2.87
CA HIS A 138 -7.40 -2.74 -3.13
C HIS A 138 -6.92 -2.08 -1.84
N ASP A 139 -5.80 -1.36 -1.92
CA ASP A 139 -5.13 -0.67 -0.80
C ASP A 139 -4.94 -1.60 0.41
N ALA A 140 -4.70 -2.88 0.14
CA ALA A 140 -4.79 -3.93 1.13
C ALA A 140 -3.42 -4.43 1.57
N ASN A 141 -3.27 -4.76 2.85
CA ASN A 141 -2.15 -5.55 3.41
C ASN A 141 -2.45 -7.05 3.32
N LEU A 142 -2.72 -7.55 2.11
CA LEU A 142 -3.16 -8.94 1.91
C LEU A 142 -2.13 -9.97 2.39
N GLU A 143 -0.85 -9.59 2.47
CA GLU A 143 0.22 -10.41 3.06
C GLU A 143 0.04 -10.70 4.57
N ASP A 144 -0.81 -9.95 5.27
CA ASP A 144 -1.11 -10.14 6.69
C ASP A 144 -2.37 -11.02 6.91
N ILE A 145 -2.95 -11.56 5.84
CA ILE A 145 -4.19 -12.34 5.95
C ILE A 145 -3.99 -13.60 6.79
N TYR A 146 -4.89 -13.80 7.75
CA TYR A 146 -5.01 -15.07 8.46
C TYR A 146 -6.47 -15.34 8.85
N ILE A 147 -6.79 -16.59 9.18
CA ILE A 147 -8.07 -17.00 9.76
C ILE A 147 -7.82 -17.60 11.15
N PRO A 148 -8.33 -16.98 12.24
CA PRO A 148 -8.06 -17.42 13.61
C PRO A 148 -8.32 -18.91 13.89
N ASP A 149 -9.39 -19.46 13.30
CA ASP A 149 -9.82 -20.85 13.53
C ASP A 149 -9.23 -21.86 12.52
N ALA A 150 -8.33 -21.42 11.64
CA ALA A 150 -7.69 -22.31 10.68
C ALA A 150 -6.65 -23.18 11.36
N LEU A 151 -6.63 -24.49 11.01
CA LEU A 151 -5.54 -25.38 11.44
C LEU A 151 -4.22 -24.99 10.76
N LYS A 152 -4.32 -24.51 9.52
CA LYS A 152 -3.23 -23.98 8.73
C LYS A 152 -3.80 -23.07 7.66
N ASP A 153 -3.14 -21.97 7.37
CA ASP A 153 -3.48 -21.11 6.26
C ASP A 153 -2.22 -20.44 5.70
N GLY A 154 -2.38 -19.77 4.56
CA GLY A 154 -1.30 -19.01 3.97
C GLY A 154 -1.66 -18.44 2.62
N ILE A 155 -0.99 -17.35 2.27
CA ILE A 155 -1.15 -16.69 0.98
C ILE A 155 0.11 -16.84 0.14
N GLU A 156 -0.09 -17.17 -1.13
CA GLU A 156 0.96 -17.43 -2.10
C GLU A 156 0.73 -16.63 -3.38
N ASN A 157 1.77 -16.52 -4.19
CA ASN A 157 1.70 -15.88 -5.51
C ASN A 157 1.15 -14.45 -5.47
N ILE A 158 1.44 -13.71 -4.40
CA ILE A 158 1.02 -12.32 -4.25
C ILE A 158 1.62 -11.47 -5.37
N LYS A 159 0.77 -10.71 -6.05
CA LYS A 159 1.16 -9.71 -7.05
C LYS A 159 0.48 -8.40 -6.76
N ARG A 160 1.25 -7.32 -6.66
CA ARG A 160 0.74 -5.96 -6.45
C ARG A 160 1.05 -5.07 -7.66
N THR A 161 0.02 -4.38 -8.14
CA THR A 161 0.11 -3.37 -9.19
C THR A 161 -0.65 -2.12 -8.73
N GLY A 162 0.09 -1.15 -8.20
CA GLY A 162 -0.51 0.04 -7.58
C GLY A 162 -1.39 -0.31 -6.37
N SER A 163 -2.63 0.17 -6.36
CA SER A 163 -3.60 -0.16 -5.30
C SER A 163 -4.05 -1.61 -5.33
N ARG A 164 -4.11 -2.23 -6.52
CA ARG A 164 -4.60 -3.61 -6.69
C ARG A 164 -3.55 -4.62 -6.23
N ILE A 165 -3.97 -5.59 -5.45
CA ILE A 165 -3.20 -6.76 -5.03
C ILE A 165 -4.03 -8.02 -5.26
N GLU A 166 -3.39 -9.08 -5.76
CA GLU A 166 -4.01 -10.39 -5.94
C GLU A 166 -3.13 -11.48 -5.33
N GLY A 167 -3.72 -12.58 -4.86
CA GLY A 167 -3.00 -13.72 -4.34
C GLY A 167 -3.87 -14.96 -4.18
N ASN A 168 -3.23 -16.11 -4.10
CA ASN A 168 -3.86 -17.40 -3.84
C ASN A 168 -3.81 -17.67 -2.34
N TYR A 169 -4.94 -17.66 -1.66
CA TYR A 169 -5.04 -17.93 -0.23
C TYR A 169 -5.60 -19.33 -0.01
N TYR A 170 -4.96 -20.12 0.84
CA TYR A 170 -5.43 -21.44 1.24
C TYR A 170 -5.73 -21.49 2.73
N ILE A 171 -6.71 -22.31 3.11
CA ILE A 171 -7.16 -22.52 4.48
C ILE A 171 -7.44 -24.02 4.68
N VAL A 172 -6.89 -24.60 5.73
CA VAL A 172 -7.18 -25.96 6.19
C VAL A 172 -8.07 -25.87 7.43
N LEU A 173 -9.24 -26.50 7.36
CA LEU A 173 -10.27 -26.48 8.41
C LEU A 173 -10.62 -27.92 8.82
N PRO A 174 -11.08 -28.15 10.06
CA PRO A 174 -11.66 -29.43 10.45
C PRO A 174 -12.87 -29.80 9.57
N ALA A 175 -13.07 -31.10 9.35
CA ALA A 175 -14.23 -31.64 8.62
C ALA A 175 -15.51 -31.64 9.46
#